data_AF-A0A0T5PAV6-F1
#
_entry.id   AF-A0A0T5PAV6-F1
#
_cell.length_a   1.000
_cell.length_b   1.000
_cell.length_c   1.000
_cell.angle_alpha   90.00
_cell.angle_beta   90.00
_cell.angle_gamma   90.00
#
_symmetry.space_group_name_H-M   'P 1'
#
loop_
_entity.id
_entity.type
_entity.pdbx_description
1 polymer ?
#
loop_
_entity_poly.entity_id
_entity_poly.type
_entity_poly.pdbx_seq_one_letter_code
_entity_poly.pdbx_strand_id
1 'polypeptide(L)'
;MAAPLAAQEAVPYSAPNGWDISQLRQGGQVAACEAMRITGMEEGLFFRHDPAETVIGFSSFASAASPFAIDVEMWFDGDRGAGQVYGMEPVEDHNGFTWRGLVMPNSEPWGELDLFASAGTVHFAYDTGTGPTQVSFPLTGSSRASKETYACVQTAGSAPAADTAGPKVIYGSCKLAVDGRVYLDMASGCPIWLENDGSGSFWINTDRDSYLGDWFAEVRPDGSGLASAWWNGVAGATHAQGFLGEDFRLGSAGCWSNARATVCAAR
;
A
#
# COMPACT_ATOMS: atom_id res chain seq x y z
N MET A 1 32.72 0.53 -11.97
CA MET A 1 31.95 1.80 -11.95
C MET A 1 30.52 1.41 -11.68
N ALA A 2 30.01 1.69 -10.48
CA ALA A 2 28.62 1.43 -10.14
C ALA A 2 27.75 2.48 -10.85
N ALA A 3 26.64 2.04 -11.44
CA ALA A 3 25.64 2.96 -11.96
C ALA A 3 25.15 3.87 -10.82
N PRO A 4 24.82 5.15 -11.09
CA PRO A 4 24.22 6.00 -10.07
C PRO A 4 22.92 5.34 -9.59
N LEU A 5 22.77 5.21 -8.26
CA LEU A 5 21.50 4.86 -7.63
C LEU A 5 20.45 5.82 -8.21
N ALA A 6 19.51 5.28 -9.00
CA ALA A 6 18.39 6.06 -9.49
C ALA A 6 17.74 6.76 -8.30
N ALA A 7 17.53 8.08 -8.41
CA ALA A 7 16.90 8.88 -7.36
C ALA A 7 15.62 8.18 -6.90
N GLN A 8 15.56 7.83 -5.62
CA GLN A 8 14.34 7.29 -5.03
C GLN A 8 13.30 8.39 -5.01
N GLU A 9 12.16 8.15 -5.63
CA GLU A 9 11.01 9.05 -5.58
C GLU A 9 10.16 8.65 -4.39
N ALA A 10 10.01 9.55 -3.42
CA ALA A 10 9.09 9.38 -2.30
C ALA A 10 7.68 9.84 -2.70
N VAL A 11 6.71 8.93 -2.63
CA VAL A 11 5.31 9.21 -2.96
C VAL A 11 4.44 9.00 -1.72
N PRO A 12 3.60 9.97 -1.30
CA PRO A 12 2.68 9.77 -0.19
C PRO A 12 1.75 8.57 -0.44
N TYR A 13 1.62 7.69 0.55
CA TYR A 13 0.82 6.47 0.46
C TYR A 13 -0.43 6.53 1.34
N SER A 14 -0.26 6.81 2.63
CA SER A 14 -1.37 6.94 3.58
C SER A 14 -0.93 7.74 4.82
N ALA A 15 -1.89 8.17 5.64
CA ALA A 15 -1.60 8.92 6.87
C ALA A 15 -2.47 8.50 8.08
N PRO A 16 -2.38 7.25 8.58
CA PRO A 16 -3.26 6.78 9.64
C PRO A 16 -2.85 7.29 11.03
N ASN A 17 -3.79 7.88 11.78
CA ASN A 17 -3.63 8.18 13.21
C ASN A 17 -2.35 9.00 13.56
N GLY A 18 -1.97 9.94 12.70
CA GLY A 18 -0.79 10.79 12.90
C GLY A 18 0.55 10.14 12.52
N TRP A 19 0.50 9.00 11.81
CA TRP A 19 1.63 8.46 11.06
C TRP A 19 1.53 8.92 9.62
N ASP A 20 2.65 9.30 9.01
CA ASP A 20 2.77 9.59 7.60
C ASP A 20 3.51 8.44 6.92
N ILE A 21 2.92 7.81 5.91
CA ILE A 21 3.48 6.67 5.19
C ILE A 21 3.82 7.08 3.76
N SER A 22 5.05 6.82 3.36
CA SER A 22 5.58 7.13 2.01
C SER A 22 6.11 5.87 1.34
N GLN A 23 5.84 5.76 0.05
CA GLN A 23 6.42 4.78 -0.87
C GLN A 23 7.74 5.29 -1.40
N LEU A 24 8.82 4.52 -1.26
CA LEU A 24 10.09 4.80 -1.91
C LEU A 24 10.16 4.03 -3.22
N ARG A 25 10.10 4.74 -4.34
CA ARG A 25 10.11 4.14 -5.68
C ARG A 25 11.48 4.23 -6.33
N GLN A 26 11.95 3.12 -6.89
CA GLN A 26 13.16 3.06 -7.70
C GLN A 26 12.80 2.45 -9.05
N GLY A 27 13.00 3.21 -10.13
CA GLY A 27 12.64 2.76 -11.48
C GLY A 27 11.14 2.48 -11.66
N GLY A 28 10.28 3.22 -10.94
CA GLY A 28 8.82 3.07 -10.98
C GLY A 28 8.26 1.91 -10.14
N GLN A 29 9.11 1.06 -9.58
CA GLN A 29 8.73 0.02 -8.63
C GLN A 29 8.95 0.51 -7.21
N VAL A 30 8.07 0.11 -6.28
CA VAL A 30 8.24 0.45 -4.87
C VAL A 30 9.32 -0.48 -4.29
N ALA A 31 10.41 0.12 -3.82
CA ALA A 31 11.57 -0.55 -3.25
C ALA A 31 11.45 -0.73 -1.74
N ALA A 32 10.83 0.24 -1.06
CA ALA A 32 10.60 0.24 0.38
C ALA A 32 9.40 1.13 0.71
N CYS A 33 8.90 1.03 1.93
CA CYS A 33 7.96 1.99 2.48
C CYS A 33 8.39 2.43 3.88
N GLU A 34 8.18 3.71 4.16
CA GLU A 34 8.56 4.35 5.42
C GLU A 34 7.32 4.94 6.07
N ALA A 35 7.15 4.72 7.37
CA ALA A 35 6.14 5.34 8.21
C ALA A 35 6.81 6.15 9.31
N MET A 36 6.44 7.41 9.43
CA MET A 36 7.00 8.34 10.39
C MET A 36 5.91 8.90 11.28
N ARG A 37 6.22 9.08 12.56
CA ARG A 37 5.37 9.82 13.47
C ARG A 37 6.20 10.79 14.29
N ILE A 38 6.07 12.06 13.97
CA ILE A 38 6.72 13.16 14.68
C ILE A 38 5.88 13.53 15.90
N THR A 39 6.48 13.47 17.09
CA THR A 39 5.85 13.77 18.38
C THR A 39 6.35 15.06 19.02
N GLY A 40 7.43 15.66 18.49
CA GLY A 40 8.03 16.91 18.95
C GLY A 40 8.84 17.58 17.83
N MET A 41 9.59 18.65 18.12
CA MET A 41 10.29 19.41 17.06
C MET A 41 11.34 18.58 16.30
N GLU A 42 11.92 17.56 16.92
CA GLU A 42 12.87 16.61 16.30
C GLU A 42 12.76 15.21 16.94
N GLU A 43 11.62 14.94 17.58
CA GLU A 43 11.37 13.68 18.26
C GLU A 43 10.31 12.90 17.51
N GLY A 44 10.55 11.61 17.31
CA GLY A 44 9.59 10.78 16.64
C GLY A 44 9.99 9.32 16.55
N LEU A 45 9.06 8.56 15.97
CA LEU A 45 9.26 7.17 15.61
C LEU A 45 9.33 7.02 14.09
N PHE A 46 10.15 6.07 13.68
CA PHE A 46 10.37 5.67 12.30
C PHE A 46 10.14 4.17 12.19
N PHE A 47 9.47 3.78 11.11
CA PHE A 47 9.26 2.38 10.78
C PHE A 47 9.47 2.22 9.28
N ARG A 48 10.47 1.45 8.86
CA ARG A 48 10.70 1.15 7.45
C ARG A 48 10.54 -0.33 7.21
N HIS A 49 9.99 -0.68 6.07
CA HIS A 49 10.00 -2.05 5.58
C HIS A 49 10.45 -2.06 4.13
N ASP A 50 11.26 -3.05 3.79
CA ASP A 50 11.60 -3.45 2.43
C ASP A 50 11.68 -4.99 2.37
N PRO A 51 11.93 -5.62 1.20
CA PRO A 51 11.97 -7.07 1.10
C PRO A 51 13.05 -7.76 1.96
N ALA A 52 14.17 -7.09 2.24
CA ALA A 52 15.30 -7.66 2.96
C ALA A 52 15.24 -7.41 4.47
N GLU A 53 14.79 -6.23 4.88
CA GLU A 53 14.83 -5.79 6.27
C GLU A 53 13.62 -4.96 6.69
N THR A 54 13.45 -4.88 8.01
CA THR A 54 12.50 -4.00 8.68
C THR A 54 13.26 -3.18 9.73
N VAL A 55 12.94 -1.91 9.85
CA VAL A 55 13.61 -0.98 10.76
C VAL A 55 12.59 -0.41 11.74
N ILE A 56 12.89 -0.47 13.03
CA ILE A 56 12.27 0.39 14.05
C ILE A 56 13.31 1.45 14.41
N GLY A 57 12.97 2.72 14.22
CA GLY A 57 13.84 3.84 14.52
C GLY A 57 13.21 4.88 15.42
N PHE A 58 14.06 5.68 16.04
CA PHE A 58 13.65 6.85 16.79
C PHE A 58 14.59 8.03 16.57
N SER A 59 14.07 9.23 16.79
CA SER A 59 14.86 10.44 16.91
C SER A 59 14.57 11.12 18.25
N SER A 60 15.63 11.58 18.91
CA SER A 60 15.58 12.44 20.09
C SER A 60 16.95 13.09 20.28
N PHE A 61 17.15 13.79 21.38
CA PHE A 61 18.37 14.54 21.66
C PHE A 61 19.64 13.68 21.45
N ALA A 62 20.47 14.11 20.50
CA ALA A 62 21.75 13.48 20.16
C ALA A 62 21.68 11.98 19.76
N SER A 63 20.50 11.43 19.45
CA SER A 63 20.38 10.01 19.04
C SER A 63 21.11 9.71 17.73
N ALA A 64 21.25 10.71 16.85
CA ALA A 64 22.00 10.64 15.59
C ALA A 64 23.40 11.27 15.64
N ALA A 65 23.90 11.66 16.84
CA ALA A 65 25.19 12.34 16.95
C ALA A 65 26.40 11.47 16.57
N SER A 66 26.29 10.15 16.77
CA SER A 66 27.29 9.18 16.35
C SER A 66 26.99 8.65 14.94
N PRO A 67 27.97 8.67 14.01
CA PRO A 67 27.83 8.04 12.69
C PRO A 67 27.99 6.51 12.74
N PHE A 68 28.25 5.94 13.91
CA PHE A 68 28.41 4.50 14.11
C PHE A 68 27.24 3.93 14.90
N ALA A 69 27.10 2.60 14.89
CA ALA A 69 26.20 1.91 15.77
C ALA A 69 26.53 2.22 17.25
N ILE A 70 25.50 2.35 18.06
CA ILE A 70 25.61 2.53 19.52
C ILE A 70 24.72 1.51 20.22
N ASP A 71 25.07 1.15 21.44
CA ASP A 71 24.24 0.31 22.28
C ASP A 71 23.01 1.09 22.74
N VAL A 72 21.83 0.55 22.43
CA VAL A 72 20.54 1.08 22.85
C VAL A 72 19.76 -0.01 23.55
N GLU A 73 19.42 0.22 24.82
CA GLU A 73 18.46 -0.60 25.55
C GLU A 73 17.05 -0.21 25.07
N MET A 74 16.31 -1.18 24.53
CA MET A 74 14.92 -1.00 24.11
C MET A 74 14.01 -1.93 24.91
N TRP A 75 12.89 -1.39 25.37
CA TRP A 75 11.82 -2.16 26.02
C TRP A 75 10.46 -1.56 25.70
N PHE A 76 9.42 -2.37 25.93
CA PHE A 76 8.04 -2.00 25.67
C PHE A 76 7.26 -1.92 26.97
N ASP A 77 6.32 -0.97 27.02
CA ASP A 77 5.51 -0.66 28.19
C ASP A 77 6.36 -0.52 29.47
N GLY A 78 5.79 -0.85 30.64
CA GLY A 78 6.48 -0.73 31.93
C GLY A 78 7.53 -1.81 32.21
N ASP A 79 7.79 -2.75 31.30
CA ASP A 79 8.61 -3.93 31.57
C ASP A 79 10.07 -3.76 31.12
N ARG A 80 10.79 -2.87 31.80
CA ARG A 80 12.24 -2.70 31.55
C ARG A 80 13.05 -3.96 31.85
N GLY A 81 12.57 -4.84 32.74
CA GLY A 81 13.27 -6.09 33.08
C GLY A 81 13.36 -7.08 31.90
N ALA A 82 12.44 -6.98 30.94
CA ALA A 82 12.48 -7.72 29.68
C ALA A 82 13.27 -7.00 28.57
N GLY A 83 13.80 -5.80 28.85
CA GLY A 83 14.54 -4.99 27.90
C GLY A 83 15.76 -5.69 27.32
N GLN A 84 16.07 -5.36 26.08
CA GLN A 84 17.20 -5.91 25.34
C GLN A 84 18.09 -4.78 24.85
N VAL A 85 19.39 -5.04 24.76
CA VAL A 85 20.36 -4.08 24.23
C VAL A 85 20.67 -4.46 22.79
N TYR A 86 20.51 -3.51 21.88
CA TYR A 86 20.81 -3.67 20.47
C TYR A 86 21.87 -2.66 20.03
N GLY A 87 22.74 -3.08 19.11
CA GLY A 87 23.55 -2.15 18.34
C GLY A 87 22.68 -1.48 17.29
N MET A 88 22.20 -0.26 17.57
CA MET A 88 21.37 0.50 16.62
C MET A 88 22.23 1.45 15.81
N GLU A 89 22.04 1.47 14.49
CA GLU A 89 22.83 2.24 13.52
C GLU A 89 22.10 3.50 13.03
N PRO A 90 22.79 4.51 12.47
CA PRO A 90 22.12 5.64 11.84
C PRO A 90 21.45 5.19 10.54
N VAL A 91 20.16 5.49 10.40
CA VAL A 91 19.36 5.18 9.20
C VAL A 91 18.80 6.48 8.66
N GLU A 92 19.13 6.83 7.42
CA GLU A 92 18.56 8.00 6.74
C GLU A 92 17.21 7.66 6.12
N ASP A 93 16.26 8.57 6.24
CA ASP A 93 15.01 8.53 5.49
C ASP A 93 15.11 9.22 4.12
N HIS A 94 14.02 9.19 3.36
CA HIS A 94 13.96 9.82 2.04
C HIS A 94 14.16 11.35 2.02
N ASN A 95 14.06 12.04 3.15
CA ASN A 95 14.33 13.48 3.27
C ASN A 95 15.77 13.76 3.70
N GLY A 96 16.59 12.73 3.92
CA GLY A 96 17.95 12.84 4.44
C GLY A 96 17.99 13.13 5.94
N PHE A 97 16.90 12.88 6.67
CA PHE A 97 16.88 12.98 8.12
C PHE A 97 17.36 11.65 8.73
N THR A 98 18.25 11.73 9.73
CA THR A 98 18.88 10.55 10.34
C THR A 98 18.14 10.09 11.59
N TRP A 99 17.72 8.84 11.56
CA TRP A 99 17.10 8.10 12.67
C TRP A 99 18.14 7.19 13.34
N ARG A 100 17.96 6.89 14.63
CA ARG A 100 18.66 5.78 15.28
C ARG A 100 17.81 4.53 15.11
N GLY A 101 18.28 3.57 14.31
CA GLY A 101 17.49 2.42 13.87
C GLY A 101 18.00 1.07 14.38
N LEU A 102 17.08 0.24 14.87
CA LEU A 102 17.24 -1.20 14.94
C LEU A 102 16.86 -1.80 13.58
N VAL A 103 17.88 -2.27 12.85
CA VAL A 103 17.71 -2.92 11.55
C VAL A 103 17.61 -4.43 11.75
N MET A 104 16.50 -5.01 11.29
CA MET A 104 16.13 -6.39 11.52
C MET A 104 16.00 -7.10 10.17
N PRO A 105 16.86 -8.09 9.85
CA PRO A 105 16.68 -8.92 8.67
C PRO A 105 15.36 -9.68 8.71
N ASN A 106 14.60 -9.63 7.62
CA ASN A 106 13.30 -10.32 7.49
C ASN A 106 13.43 -11.85 7.42
N SER A 107 14.64 -12.38 7.33
CA SER A 107 14.93 -13.82 7.36
C SER A 107 14.77 -14.44 8.75
N GLU A 108 14.66 -13.62 9.79
CA GLU A 108 14.57 -14.05 11.18
C GLU A 108 13.27 -13.53 11.84
N PRO A 109 12.70 -14.27 12.81
CA PRO A 109 11.57 -13.76 13.58
C PRO A 109 12.05 -12.77 14.65
N TRP A 110 11.42 -11.59 14.68
CA TRP A 110 11.72 -10.52 15.64
C TRP A 110 10.48 -10.23 16.48
N GLY A 111 10.51 -10.55 17.77
CA GLY A 111 9.39 -10.31 18.69
C GLY A 111 9.11 -8.81 18.90
N GLU A 112 10.09 -7.97 18.62
CA GLU A 112 10.05 -6.52 18.68
C GLU A 112 9.02 -5.96 17.68
N LEU A 113 8.84 -6.60 16.53
CA LEU A 113 7.84 -6.20 15.53
C LEU A 113 6.41 -6.42 16.02
N ASP A 114 6.17 -7.55 16.71
CA ASP A 114 4.88 -7.85 17.32
C ASP A 114 4.59 -6.89 18.49
N LEU A 115 5.59 -6.63 19.33
CA LEU A 115 5.48 -5.69 20.43
C LEU A 115 5.26 -4.26 19.93
N PHE A 116 5.97 -3.82 18.89
CA PHE A 116 5.75 -2.51 18.28
C PHE A 116 4.31 -2.33 17.77
N ALA A 117 3.70 -3.40 17.26
CA ALA A 117 2.33 -3.39 16.76
C ALA A 117 1.25 -3.56 17.84
N SER A 118 1.59 -3.96 19.07
CA SER A 118 0.62 -4.35 20.11
C SER A 118 0.78 -3.66 21.47
N ALA A 119 1.99 -3.22 21.83
CA ALA A 119 2.29 -2.50 23.06
C ALA A 119 1.74 -1.07 23.05
N GLY A 120 1.65 -0.47 24.23
CA GLY A 120 1.18 0.91 24.40
C GLY A 120 2.29 1.95 24.27
N THR A 121 3.52 1.62 24.69
CA THR A 121 4.67 2.52 24.71
C THR A 121 5.95 1.76 24.33
N VAL A 122 6.88 2.45 23.66
CA VAL A 122 8.27 1.97 23.48
C VAL A 122 9.23 2.94 24.14
N HIS A 123 10.29 2.40 24.71
CA HIS A 123 11.30 3.15 25.44
C HIS A 123 12.69 2.82 24.90
N PHE A 124 13.56 3.83 24.90
CA PHE A 124 14.95 3.72 24.49
C PHE A 124 15.84 4.36 25.53
N ALA A 125 16.91 3.67 25.94
CA ALA A 125 17.99 4.23 26.75
C ALA A 125 19.34 4.05 26.04
N TYR A 126 20.12 5.13 25.97
CA TYR A 126 21.37 5.19 25.21
C TYR A 126 22.31 6.24 25.80
N ASP A 127 23.59 6.18 25.46
CA ASP A 127 24.58 7.20 25.85
C ASP A 127 24.82 8.19 24.70
N THR A 128 24.78 9.48 25.01
CA THR A 128 25.01 10.57 24.05
C THR A 128 26.47 11.00 23.96
N GLY A 129 27.36 10.38 24.73
CA GLY A 129 28.73 10.86 24.98
C GLY A 129 28.79 11.96 26.05
N THR A 130 27.65 12.58 26.38
CA THR A 130 27.52 13.52 27.52
C THR A 130 26.85 12.90 28.73
N GLY A 131 26.38 11.65 28.60
CA GLY A 131 25.73 10.89 29.65
C GLY A 131 24.53 10.06 29.16
N PRO A 132 24.00 9.20 30.05
CA PRO A 132 22.86 8.35 29.74
C PRO A 132 21.60 9.19 29.53
N THR A 133 20.87 8.85 28.48
CA THR A 133 19.61 9.48 28.08
C THR A 133 18.55 8.41 27.91
N GLN A 134 17.30 8.76 28.22
CA GLN A 134 16.15 7.91 28.00
C GLN A 134 15.04 8.71 27.33
N VAL A 135 14.37 8.11 26.36
CA VAL A 135 13.20 8.66 25.69
C VAL A 135 12.10 7.61 25.61
N SER A 136 10.85 8.04 25.52
CA SER A 136 9.67 7.16 25.47
C SER A 136 8.65 7.69 24.48
N PHE A 137 8.07 6.82 23.68
CA PHE A 137 7.10 7.18 22.66
C PHE A 137 5.81 6.38 22.80
N PRO A 138 4.63 7.03 22.76
CA PRO A 138 3.37 6.31 22.71
C PRO A 138 3.25 5.58 21.36
N LEU A 139 2.83 4.32 21.37
CA LEU A 139 2.62 3.50 20.16
C LEU A 139 1.19 3.62 19.60
N THR A 140 0.50 4.72 19.88
CA THR A 140 -0.83 4.97 19.31
C THR A 140 -0.80 4.89 17.79
N GLY A 141 -1.64 4.02 17.22
CA GLY A 141 -1.75 3.82 15.78
C GLY A 141 -0.64 2.97 15.14
N SER A 142 0.39 2.55 15.88
CA SER A 142 1.52 1.77 15.35
C SER A 142 1.06 0.47 14.67
N SER A 143 0.09 -0.23 15.26
CA SER A 143 -0.50 -1.47 14.69
C SER A 143 -1.02 -1.27 13.26
N ARG A 144 -1.65 -0.12 13.00
CA ARG A 144 -2.19 0.20 11.68
C ARG A 144 -1.09 0.69 10.75
N ALA A 145 -0.18 1.52 11.26
CA ALA A 145 0.94 2.04 10.50
C ALA A 145 1.88 0.93 10.01
N SER A 146 2.27 0.00 10.88
CA SER A 146 3.12 -1.13 10.51
C SER A 146 2.44 -2.02 9.48
N LYS A 147 1.15 -2.37 9.67
CA LYS A 147 0.35 -3.13 8.70
C LYS A 147 0.28 -2.45 7.33
N GLU A 148 0.01 -1.15 7.30
CA GLU A 148 -0.05 -0.39 6.05
C GLU A 148 1.33 -0.26 5.39
N THR A 149 2.42 -0.17 6.17
CA THR A 149 3.80 -0.16 5.66
C THR A 149 4.18 -1.52 5.06
N TYR A 150 3.84 -2.62 5.73
CA TYR A 150 4.00 -3.97 5.17
C TYR A 150 3.17 -4.14 3.90
N ALA A 151 1.89 -3.74 3.93
CA ALA A 151 1.02 -3.80 2.77
C ALA A 151 1.54 -2.92 1.63
N CYS A 152 2.18 -1.79 1.91
CA CYS A 152 2.76 -0.90 0.93
C CYS A 152 3.90 -1.57 0.13
N VAL A 153 4.74 -2.39 0.78
CA VAL A 153 5.78 -3.19 0.10
C VAL A 153 5.21 -4.49 -0.47
N GLN A 154 4.20 -5.09 0.16
CA GLN A 154 3.58 -6.30 -0.39
C GLN A 154 2.76 -5.98 -1.64
N THR A 155 2.12 -4.81 -1.69
CA THR A 155 1.49 -4.25 -2.90
C THR A 155 2.53 -3.78 -3.93
N ALA A 156 3.80 -3.66 -3.55
CA ALA A 156 4.93 -3.33 -4.42
C ALA A 156 5.63 -4.55 -5.03
N GLY A 157 5.82 -5.60 -4.23
CA GLY A 157 6.06 -6.97 -4.67
C GLY A 157 4.83 -7.56 -5.39
N SER A 158 3.72 -6.82 -5.37
CA SER A 158 2.56 -6.94 -6.24
C SER A 158 2.50 -5.78 -7.24
N ALA A 159 3.52 -5.58 -8.08
CA ALA A 159 3.13 -5.67 -9.50
C ALA A 159 2.42 -7.02 -9.55
N PRO A 160 1.09 -7.07 -9.79
CA PRO A 160 0.35 -8.28 -9.52
C PRO A 160 1.17 -9.41 -10.10
N ALA A 161 1.65 -10.31 -9.24
CA ALA A 161 1.94 -11.63 -9.72
C ALA A 161 0.63 -11.94 -10.43
N ALA A 162 0.67 -12.03 -11.76
CA ALA A 162 -0.45 -12.48 -12.54
C ALA A 162 -0.92 -13.69 -11.76
N ASP A 163 -2.05 -13.52 -11.08
CA ASP A 163 -2.60 -14.59 -10.29
C ASP A 163 -2.83 -15.60 -11.39
N THR A 164 -2.05 -16.68 -11.40
CA THR A 164 -2.29 -17.73 -12.40
C THR A 164 -3.65 -18.40 -12.16
N ALA A 165 -4.50 -17.83 -11.29
CA ALA A 165 -5.93 -17.73 -11.56
C ALA A 165 -6.15 -16.98 -12.88
N GLY A 166 -6.09 -17.72 -13.99
CA GLY A 166 -6.53 -17.23 -15.28
C GLY A 166 -7.94 -16.61 -15.23
N PRO A 167 -8.42 -16.08 -16.36
CA PRO A 167 -9.67 -15.35 -16.37
C PRO A 167 -10.80 -16.17 -15.74
N LYS A 168 -11.59 -15.52 -14.87
CA LYS A 168 -12.70 -16.19 -14.17
C LYS A 168 -14.00 -15.49 -14.46
N VAL A 169 -15.07 -16.27 -14.52
CA VAL A 169 -16.43 -15.74 -14.68
C VAL A 169 -17.14 -15.86 -13.35
N ILE A 170 -17.74 -14.76 -12.92
CA ILE A 170 -18.64 -14.71 -11.77
C ILE A 170 -20.04 -14.38 -12.28
N TYR A 171 -21.06 -14.77 -11.54
CA TYR A 171 -22.44 -14.43 -11.85
C TYR A 171 -22.99 -13.52 -10.77
N GLY A 172 -23.56 -12.39 -11.18
CA GLY A 172 -24.03 -11.37 -10.26
C GLY A 172 -24.98 -10.38 -10.93
N SER A 173 -25.00 -9.16 -10.42
CA SER A 173 -25.73 -8.04 -11.02
C SER A 173 -24.82 -7.22 -11.93
N CYS A 174 -25.36 -6.71 -13.03
CA CYS A 174 -24.64 -5.81 -13.91
C CYS A 174 -25.56 -4.79 -14.58
N LYS A 175 -25.00 -3.61 -14.89
CA LYS A 175 -25.72 -2.53 -15.54
C LYS A 175 -24.83 -1.80 -16.52
N LEU A 176 -25.38 -1.42 -17.68
CA LEU A 176 -24.76 -0.50 -18.63
C LEU A 176 -25.74 0.63 -18.93
N ALA A 177 -25.35 1.86 -18.58
CA ALA A 177 -26.03 3.08 -18.97
C ALA A 177 -25.06 4.00 -19.72
N VAL A 178 -25.48 4.52 -20.87
CA VAL A 178 -24.67 5.40 -21.73
C VAL A 178 -25.56 6.53 -22.21
N ASP A 179 -25.08 7.77 -22.06
CA ASP A 179 -25.81 8.98 -22.47
C ASP A 179 -27.24 9.03 -21.90
N GLY A 180 -27.39 8.62 -20.64
CA GLY A 180 -28.67 8.58 -19.91
C GLY A 180 -29.62 7.43 -20.28
N ARG A 181 -29.27 6.60 -21.27
CA ARG A 181 -30.05 5.41 -21.65
C ARG A 181 -29.46 4.14 -21.04
N VAL A 182 -30.32 3.31 -20.46
CA VAL A 182 -29.96 1.99 -19.94
C VAL A 182 -30.08 0.96 -21.07
N TYR A 183 -29.00 0.23 -21.32
CA TYR A 183 -28.91 -0.82 -22.35
C TYR A 183 -28.92 -2.23 -21.75
N LEU A 184 -28.48 -2.33 -20.50
CA LEU A 184 -28.39 -3.58 -19.74
C LEU A 184 -28.69 -3.26 -18.28
N ASP A 185 -29.58 -4.03 -17.65
CA ASP A 185 -29.87 -3.95 -16.22
C ASP A 185 -30.32 -5.33 -15.74
N MET A 186 -29.37 -6.11 -15.24
CA MET A 186 -29.59 -7.46 -14.75
C MET A 186 -29.35 -7.47 -13.25
N ALA A 187 -30.38 -7.80 -12.48
CA ALA A 187 -30.29 -7.87 -11.02
C ALA A 187 -29.54 -9.11 -10.50
N SER A 188 -29.46 -10.18 -11.29
CA SER A 188 -28.70 -11.39 -10.97
C SER A 188 -28.43 -12.22 -12.24
N GLY A 189 -27.50 -13.17 -12.14
CA GLY A 189 -27.18 -14.09 -13.23
C GLY A 189 -26.42 -13.49 -14.40
N CYS A 190 -25.99 -12.22 -14.30
CA CYS A 190 -25.13 -11.61 -15.31
C CYS A 190 -23.72 -12.21 -15.25
N PRO A 191 -23.20 -12.81 -16.33
CA PRO A 191 -21.82 -13.26 -16.37
C PRO A 191 -20.89 -12.05 -16.44
N ILE A 192 -19.95 -11.99 -15.50
CA ILE A 192 -18.93 -10.96 -15.40
C ILE A 192 -17.60 -11.69 -15.52
N TRP A 193 -16.93 -11.49 -16.65
CA TRP A 193 -15.61 -12.04 -16.90
C TRP A 193 -14.56 -11.10 -16.31
N LEU A 194 -13.71 -11.64 -15.45
CA LEU A 194 -12.65 -10.92 -14.76
C LEU A 194 -11.31 -11.40 -15.33
N GLU A 195 -10.48 -10.47 -15.79
CA GLU A 195 -9.16 -10.79 -16.36
C GLU A 195 -8.25 -11.49 -15.33
N ASN A 196 -8.38 -11.13 -14.05
CA ASN A 196 -7.59 -11.65 -12.90
C ASN A 196 -6.06 -11.58 -13.04
N ASP A 197 -5.54 -10.91 -14.06
CA ASP A 197 -4.12 -10.60 -14.23
C ASP A 197 -3.64 -9.48 -13.28
N GLY A 198 -4.53 -8.99 -12.41
CA GLY A 198 -4.30 -7.91 -11.47
C GLY A 198 -4.48 -6.50 -12.04
N SER A 199 -4.83 -6.36 -13.33
CA SER A 199 -5.27 -5.06 -13.89
C SER A 199 -6.60 -4.57 -13.32
N GLY A 200 -7.38 -5.49 -12.72
CA GLY A 200 -8.76 -5.21 -12.33
C GLY A 200 -9.71 -5.07 -13.52
N SER A 201 -9.26 -5.39 -14.74
CA SER A 201 -10.08 -5.32 -15.94
C SER A 201 -11.19 -6.37 -15.90
N PHE A 202 -12.37 -5.98 -16.38
CA PHE A 202 -13.52 -6.86 -16.44
C PHE A 202 -14.45 -6.53 -17.60
N TRP A 203 -15.22 -7.54 -18.00
CA TRP A 203 -16.29 -7.42 -18.97
C TRP A 203 -17.61 -7.83 -18.31
N ILE A 204 -18.69 -7.09 -18.60
CA ILE A 204 -20.03 -7.44 -18.14
C ILE A 204 -20.85 -8.07 -19.25
N ASN A 205 -21.74 -8.98 -18.87
CA ASN A 205 -22.66 -9.71 -19.76
C ASN A 205 -21.96 -10.58 -20.81
N THR A 206 -20.83 -11.17 -20.43
CA THR A 206 -20.10 -12.15 -21.23
C THR A 206 -19.23 -13.04 -20.36
N ASP A 207 -18.98 -14.27 -20.82
CA ASP A 207 -17.97 -15.18 -20.27
C ASP A 207 -16.68 -15.21 -21.13
N ARG A 208 -16.64 -14.43 -22.22
CA ARG A 208 -15.59 -14.37 -23.26
C ARG A 208 -15.22 -15.70 -23.92
N ASP A 209 -16.03 -16.73 -23.75
CA ASP A 209 -15.81 -18.06 -24.32
C ASP A 209 -17.05 -18.50 -25.12
N SER A 210 -18.17 -18.73 -24.43
CA SER A 210 -19.38 -19.33 -25.00
C SER A 210 -20.58 -18.40 -25.06
N TYR A 211 -20.55 -17.28 -24.33
CA TYR A 211 -21.64 -16.34 -24.17
C TYR A 211 -21.19 -14.88 -24.33
N LEU A 212 -21.90 -14.17 -25.20
CA LEU A 212 -21.78 -12.72 -25.38
C LEU A 212 -23.19 -12.15 -25.54
N GLY A 213 -23.64 -11.34 -24.58
CA GLY A 213 -24.95 -10.72 -24.64
C GLY A 213 -25.06 -9.61 -25.69
N ASP A 214 -26.29 -9.19 -26.00
CA ASP A 214 -26.54 -8.14 -26.99
C ASP A 214 -25.88 -6.80 -26.66
N TRP A 215 -25.63 -6.54 -25.38
CA TRP A 215 -24.91 -5.37 -24.87
C TRP A 215 -23.90 -5.81 -23.83
N PHE A 216 -22.66 -5.39 -24.00
CA PHE A 216 -21.58 -5.63 -23.05
C PHE A 216 -20.64 -4.43 -23.02
N ALA A 217 -19.91 -4.32 -21.92
CA ALA A 217 -18.89 -3.30 -21.74
C ALA A 217 -17.66 -3.91 -21.09
N GLU A 218 -16.51 -3.38 -21.48
CA GLU A 218 -15.22 -3.60 -20.89
C GLU A 218 -14.85 -2.37 -20.05
N VAL A 219 -14.38 -2.59 -18.83
CA VAL A 219 -13.79 -1.56 -17.98
C VAL A 219 -12.35 -1.95 -17.69
N ARG A 220 -11.42 -1.01 -17.89
CA ARG A 220 -9.99 -1.16 -17.62
C ARG A 220 -9.54 -0.10 -16.61
N PRO A 221 -9.40 -0.46 -15.33
CA PRO A 221 -8.77 0.39 -14.33
C PRO A 221 -7.30 0.68 -14.72
N ASP A 222 -6.82 1.87 -14.40
CA ASP A 222 -5.42 2.28 -14.66
C ASP A 222 -4.50 2.17 -13.43
N GLY A 223 -5.04 1.71 -12.30
CA GLY A 223 -4.31 1.57 -11.03
C GLY A 223 -4.24 2.85 -10.18
N SER A 224 -4.71 3.99 -10.69
CA SER A 224 -4.79 5.27 -9.96
C SER A 224 -6.12 5.47 -9.22
N GLY A 225 -7.03 4.50 -9.31
CA GLY A 225 -8.42 4.61 -8.88
C GLY A 225 -9.35 5.17 -9.98
N LEU A 226 -8.82 5.38 -11.18
CA LEU A 226 -9.57 5.71 -12.39
C LEU A 226 -9.64 4.51 -13.35
N ALA A 227 -10.53 4.60 -14.34
CA ALA A 227 -10.65 3.62 -15.41
C ALA A 227 -11.02 4.26 -16.75
N SER A 228 -10.71 3.54 -17.82
CA SER A 228 -11.29 3.75 -19.15
C SER A 228 -12.25 2.61 -19.48
N ALA A 229 -13.28 2.89 -20.27
CA ALA A 229 -14.25 1.86 -20.64
C ALA A 229 -14.63 1.89 -22.12
N TRP A 230 -15.00 0.74 -22.63
CA TRP A 230 -15.51 0.55 -23.99
C TRP A 230 -16.75 -0.33 -23.96
N TRP A 231 -17.59 -0.21 -24.98
CA TRP A 231 -18.77 -1.05 -25.17
C TRP A 231 -18.96 -1.37 -26.64
N ASN A 232 -19.88 -2.27 -26.94
CA ASN A 232 -20.13 -2.68 -28.31
C ASN A 232 -20.83 -1.61 -29.17
N GLY A 233 -21.60 -0.70 -28.56
CA GLY A 233 -22.26 0.43 -29.23
C GLY A 233 -23.44 0.07 -30.14
N VAL A 234 -23.47 -1.16 -30.65
CA VAL A 234 -24.53 -1.72 -31.48
C VAL A 234 -24.92 -3.08 -30.91
N ALA A 235 -26.23 -3.33 -30.79
CA ALA A 235 -26.77 -4.59 -30.28
C ALA A 235 -26.19 -5.79 -31.06
N GLY A 236 -25.64 -6.77 -30.36
CA GLY A 236 -25.11 -8.01 -30.93
C GLY A 236 -23.76 -7.86 -31.67
N ALA A 237 -23.16 -6.66 -31.71
CA ALA A 237 -21.80 -6.51 -32.23
C ALA A 237 -20.79 -7.26 -31.34
N THR A 238 -19.80 -7.91 -31.94
CA THR A 238 -18.91 -8.85 -31.22
C THR A 238 -17.67 -8.22 -30.58
N HIS A 239 -17.49 -6.89 -30.71
CA HIS A 239 -16.30 -6.18 -30.23
C HIS A 239 -16.69 -4.92 -29.44
N ALA A 240 -16.02 -4.69 -28.29
CA ALA A 240 -16.16 -3.46 -27.50
C ALA A 240 -15.32 -2.32 -28.09
N GLN A 241 -15.74 -1.78 -29.23
CA GLN A 241 -15.00 -0.73 -29.96
C GLN A 241 -15.49 0.70 -29.65
N GLY A 242 -16.70 0.85 -29.13
CA GLY A 242 -17.25 2.14 -28.76
C GLY A 242 -16.57 2.66 -27.51
N PHE A 243 -15.84 3.76 -27.60
CA PHE A 243 -15.22 4.36 -26.42
C PHE A 243 -16.27 5.03 -25.52
N LEU A 244 -16.28 4.70 -24.23
CA LEU A 244 -17.15 5.31 -23.23
C LEU A 244 -16.51 6.51 -22.52
N GLY A 245 -15.20 6.66 -22.65
CA GLY A 245 -14.41 7.73 -22.07
C GLY A 245 -13.41 7.23 -21.02
N GLU A 246 -12.65 8.19 -20.51
CA GLU A 246 -11.70 8.03 -19.40
C GLU A 246 -12.37 8.48 -18.08
N ASP A 247 -11.56 8.60 -17.02
CA ASP A 247 -11.94 9.16 -15.72
C ASP A 247 -13.15 8.49 -15.04
N PHE A 248 -13.42 7.22 -15.35
CA PHE A 248 -14.40 6.45 -14.61
C PHE A 248 -13.92 6.33 -13.16
N ARG A 249 -14.80 6.68 -12.21
CA ARG A 249 -14.55 6.52 -10.78
C ARG A 249 -15.41 5.41 -10.23
N LEU A 250 -14.83 4.58 -9.36
CA LEU A 250 -15.57 3.57 -8.63
C LEU A 250 -16.44 4.23 -7.56
N GLY A 251 -17.75 4.09 -7.70
CA GLY A 251 -18.75 4.49 -6.72
C GLY A 251 -19.23 3.33 -5.86
N SER A 252 -20.25 3.61 -5.03
CA SER A 252 -20.92 2.58 -4.23
C SER A 252 -21.55 1.49 -5.09
N ALA A 253 -21.68 0.28 -4.53
CA ALA A 253 -22.32 -0.88 -5.17
C ALA A 253 -21.62 -1.39 -6.45
N GLY A 254 -20.31 -1.16 -6.61
CA GLY A 254 -19.53 -1.75 -7.71
C GLY A 254 -19.74 -1.07 -9.06
N CYS A 255 -20.15 0.21 -9.06
CA CYS A 255 -20.41 0.98 -10.27
C CYS A 255 -19.25 1.91 -10.61
N TRP A 256 -18.67 1.74 -11.79
CA TRP A 256 -17.77 2.71 -12.40
C TRP A 256 -18.59 3.73 -13.17
N SER A 257 -18.39 5.03 -12.90
CA SER A 257 -19.11 6.09 -13.62
C SER A 257 -18.20 7.26 -14.01
N ASN A 258 -18.46 7.84 -15.17
CA ASN A 258 -17.92 9.13 -15.58
C ASN A 258 -19.07 10.07 -16.01
N ALA A 259 -18.74 11.19 -16.66
CA ALA A 259 -19.75 12.16 -17.13
C ALA A 259 -20.74 11.59 -18.16
N ARG A 260 -20.39 10.49 -18.83
CA ARG A 260 -21.11 9.95 -19.98
C ARG A 260 -21.86 8.65 -19.66
N ALA A 261 -21.24 7.76 -18.89
CA ALA A 261 -21.70 6.39 -18.75
C ALA A 261 -21.49 5.85 -17.34
N THR A 262 -22.27 4.82 -17.02
CA THR A 262 -22.20 4.03 -15.79
C THR A 262 -22.16 2.55 -16.16
N VAL A 263 -21.14 1.86 -15.65
CA VAL A 263 -20.96 0.41 -15.79
C VAL A 263 -20.89 -0.19 -14.40
N CYS A 264 -21.85 -1.04 -14.04
CA CYS A 264 -21.89 -1.70 -12.74
C CYS A 264 -21.64 -3.19 -12.86
N ALA A 265 -20.89 -3.73 -11.89
CA ALA A 265 -20.65 -5.15 -11.70
C ALA A 265 -20.58 -5.43 -10.19
N ALA A 266 -21.50 -6.26 -9.68
CA ALA A 266 -21.51 -6.68 -8.28
C ALA A 266 -21.91 -8.15 -8.15
N ARG A 267 -21.39 -8.82 -7.11
CA ARG A 267 -21.80 -10.19 -6.74
C ARG A 267 -23.08 -10.20 -5.94
#